data_AF-A0ABD5T6I5-F1
#
_entry.id   AF-A0ABD5T6I5-F1
#
_cell.length_a   1.000
_cell.length_b   1.000
_cell.length_c   1.000
_cell.angle_alpha   90.00
_cell.angle_beta   90.00
_cell.angle_gamma   90.00
#
_symmetry.space_group_name_H-M   'P 1'
#
loop_
_entity.id
_entity.type
_entity.pdbx_description
1 polymer ?
#
loop_
_entity_poly.entity_id
_entity_poly.type
_entity_poly.pdbx_seq_one_letter_code
_entity_poly.pdbx_strand_id
1 'polypeptide(L)' 'KLPYLYDLSHTANGVIRQNIWASLGVKLLLALGVPLGLVSVALAVVVGDMGMSLGVTGNAMRLSRIEPDRIIDA' A
#
# COMPACT_ATOMS: atom_id res chain seq x y z
N LYS A 1 -4.52 4.29 28.81
CA LYS A 1 -3.72 4.83 27.68
C LYS A 1 -2.84 3.77 26.98
N LEU A 2 -2.26 2.79 27.70
CA LEU A 2 -1.56 1.64 27.10
C LEU A 2 -2.38 0.78 26.10
N PRO A 3 -3.69 0.51 26.33
CA PRO A 3 -4.48 -0.31 25.41
C PRO A 3 -4.66 0.34 24.03
N TYR A 4 -4.88 1.66 24.01
CA TYR A 4 -5.04 2.44 22.79
C TYR A 4 -3.83 2.35 21.85
N LEU A 5 -2.61 2.40 22.39
CA LEU A 5 -1.39 2.27 21.59
C LEU A 5 -1.24 0.85 21.03
N TYR A 6 -1.71 -0.16 21.76
CA TYR A 6 -1.68 -1.55 21.31
C TYR A 6 -2.66 -1.77 20.14
N ASP A 7 -3.89 -1.30 20.25
CA ASP A 7 -4.91 -1.43 19.19
C ASP A 7 -4.55 -0.59 17.95
N LEU A 8 -4.01 0.61 18.16
CA LEU A 8 -3.51 1.45 17.07
C LEU A 8 -2.32 0.79 16.36
N SER A 9 -1.39 0.19 17.10
CA SER A 9 -0.23 -0.48 16.52
C SER A 9 -0.62 -1.69 15.66
N HIS A 10 -1.60 -2.48 16.09
CA HIS A 10 -2.11 -3.61 15.31
C HIS A 10 -2.78 -3.17 14.01
N THR A 11 -3.59 -2.11 14.08
CA THR A 11 -4.26 -1.54 12.91
C THR A 11 -3.26 -0.96 11.91
N ALA A 12 -2.28 -0.19 12.40
CA ALA A 12 -1.21 0.36 11.58
C ALA A 12 -0.37 -0.73 10.90
N ASN A 13 -0.05 -1.81 11.63
CA ASN A 13 0.71 -2.94 11.09
C ASN A 13 -0.04 -3.64 9.95
N GLY A 14 -1.38 -3.72 10.02
CA GLY A 14 -2.22 -4.22 8.93
C GLY A 14 -2.12 -3.38 7.66
N VAL A 15 -2.19 -2.05 7.78
CA VAL A 15 -2.08 -1.12 6.65
C VAL A 15 -0.67 -1.15 6.03
N ILE A 16 0.38 -1.23 6.85
CA ILE A 16 1.77 -1.36 6.38
C ILE A 16 1.94 -2.64 5.57
N ARG A 17 1.47 -3.79 6.09
CA ARG A 17 1.56 -5.06 5.36
C ARG A 17 0.83 -5.00 4.02
N GLN A 18 -0.34 -4.40 3.95
CA GLN A 18 -1.07 -4.24 2.68
C GLN A 18 -0.28 -3.43 1.64
N ASN A 19 0.32 -2.32 2.05
CA ASN A 19 1.14 -1.49 1.16
C ASN A 19 2.39 -2.24 0.66
N ILE A 20 3.08 -2.94 1.56
CA ILE A 20 4.27 -3.74 1.21
C ILE A 20 3.88 -4.87 0.26
N TRP A 21 2.84 -5.64 0.58
CA TRP A 21 2.39 -6.76 -0.26
C TRP A 21 1.92 -6.30 -1.65
N ALA A 22 1.20 -5.18 -1.74
CA ALA A 22 0.78 -4.61 -3.02
C ALA A 22 1.99 -4.17 -3.87
N SER A 23 2.94 -3.47 -3.26
CA SER A 23 4.19 -3.04 -3.91
C SER A 23 5.02 -4.22 -4.39
N LEU A 24 5.20 -5.24 -3.54
CA LEU A 24 5.94 -6.47 -3.89
C LEU A 24 5.27 -7.22 -5.04
N GLY A 25 3.93 -7.34 -5.02
CA GLY A 25 3.17 -8.01 -6.07
C GLY A 25 3.35 -7.34 -7.43
N VAL A 26 3.22 -6.00 -7.49
CA VAL A 26 3.44 -5.24 -8.73
C VAL A 26 4.89 -5.41 -9.23
N LYS A 27 5.87 -5.32 -8.33
CA LYS A 27 7.28 -5.54 -8.68
C LYS A 27 7.54 -6.94 -9.24
N LEU A 28 6.97 -7.98 -8.63
CA LEU A 28 7.12 -9.35 -9.12
C LEU A 28 6.46 -9.54 -10.48
N LEU A 29 5.25 -9.02 -10.67
CA LEU A 29 4.56 -9.10 -11.97
C LEU A 29 5.35 -8.40 -13.08
N LEU A 30 5.88 -7.21 -12.82
CA LEU A 30 6.71 -6.48 -13.78
C LEU A 30 8.05 -7.19 -14.02
N ALA A 31 8.72 -7.65 -12.96
CA ALA A 31 9.99 -8.36 -13.05
C ALA A 31 9.89 -9.67 -13.85
N LEU A 32 8.75 -10.35 -13.77
CA LEU A 32 8.46 -11.54 -14.59
C LEU A 32 7.95 -11.17 -15.99
N GLY A 33 7.19 -10.09 -16.14
CA GLY A 33 6.61 -9.66 -17.42
C GLY A 33 7.63 -9.13 -18.43
N VAL A 34 8.72 -8.51 -17.97
CA VAL A 34 9.81 -7.99 -18.82
C VAL A 34 10.57 -9.09 -19.57
N PRO A 35 11.14 -10.12 -18.92
CA PRO A 35 11.85 -11.20 -19.61
C PRO A 35 10.92 -12.09 -20.46
N LEU A 36 9.62 -12.14 -20.14
CA LEU A 36 8.62 -12.85 -20.94
C LEU A 36 8.13 -12.07 -22.17
N GLY A 37 8.59 -10.81 -22.37
CA GLY A 37 8.19 -9.97 -23.51
C GLY A 37 6.76 -9.45 -23.45
N LEU A 38 6.06 -9.63 -22.33
CA LEU A 38 4.66 -9.22 -22.13
C LEU A 38 4.54 -7.72 -21.84
N VAL A 39 5.60 -7.09 -21.37
CA VAL A 39 5.61 -5.68 -20.91
C VAL A 39 6.83 -4.98 -21.48
N SER A 40 6.63 -3.80 -22.10
CA SER A 40 7.76 -2.97 -22.53
C SER A 40 8.52 -2.41 -21.33
N VAL A 41 9.85 -2.24 -21.46
CA VAL A 41 10.69 -1.67 -20.39
C VAL A 41 10.18 -0.29 -19.96
N ALA A 42 9.73 0.52 -20.92
CA ALA A 42 9.16 1.84 -20.65
C ALA A 42 7.91 1.78 -19.76
N LEU A 43 6.98 0.85 -20.05
CA LEU A 43 5.78 0.67 -19.24
C LEU A 43 6.13 0.15 -17.84
N ALA A 44 7.09 -0.79 -17.76
CA ALA A 44 7.54 -1.33 -16.47
C ALA A 44 8.15 -0.25 -15.56
N VAL A 45 8.94 0.68 -16.11
CA VAL A 45 9.51 1.80 -15.35
C VAL A 45 8.42 2.75 -14.87
N VAL A 46 7.49 3.16 -15.75
CA VAL A 46 6.41 4.09 -15.38
C VAL A 46 5.49 3.49 -14.32
N VAL A 47 5.03 2.25 -14.51
CA VAL A 47 4.16 1.56 -13.54
C VAL A 47 4.92 1.25 -12.25
N GLY A 48 6.22 0.93 -12.35
CA GLY A 48 7.09 0.66 -11.20
C GLY A 48 7.30 1.89 -10.33
N ASP A 49 7.78 3.00 -10.88
CA ASP A 49 8.19 4.17 -10.10
C ASP A 49 7.03 5.12 -9.80
N MET A 50 6.26 5.47 -10.83
CA MET A 50 5.12 6.40 -10.69
C MET A 50 3.85 5.66 -10.25
N GLY A 51 3.59 4.49 -10.82
CA GLY A 51 2.41 3.69 -10.47
C GLY A 51 2.41 3.21 -9.02
N MET A 52 3.56 2.80 -8.47
CA MET A 52 3.66 2.51 -7.03
C MET A 52 3.31 3.75 -6.20
N SER A 53 4.00 4.87 -6.44
CA SER A 53 3.85 6.09 -5.64
C SER A 53 2.39 6.55 -5.60
N LEU A 54 1.73 6.61 -6.76
CA LEU A 54 0.31 6.97 -6.85
C LEU A 54 -0.60 5.95 -6.14
N GLY A 55 -0.29 4.66 -6.24
CA GLY A 55 -1.03 3.59 -5.56
C GLY A 55 -0.96 3.68 -4.04
N VAL A 56 0.23 3.88 -3.45
CA VAL A 56 0.39 4.01 -2.00
C VAL A 56 -0.27 5.30 -1.50
N THR A 57 -0.07 6.41 -2.21
CA THR A 57 -0.69 7.71 -1.88
C THR A 57 -2.22 7.62 -1.94
N GLY A 58 -2.78 7.00 -2.98
CA GLY A 58 -4.22 6.74 -3.09
C GLY A 58 -4.75 5.87 -1.95
N ASN A 59 -4.03 4.80 -1.62
CA ASN A 59 -4.38 3.92 -0.51
C ASN A 59 -4.33 4.66 0.84
N ALA A 60 -3.34 5.52 1.05
CA ALA A 60 -3.22 6.37 2.23
C ALA A 60 -4.34 7.42 2.30
N MET A 61 -4.79 7.99 1.18
CA MET A 61 -5.95 8.88 1.12
C MET A 61 -7.28 8.16 1.44
N ARG A 62 -7.36 6.83 1.40
CA ARG A 62 -8.52 6.11 1.95
C ARG A 62 -8.59 6.23 3.48
N LEU A 63 -7.44 6.31 4.13
CA LEU A 63 -7.35 6.43 5.60
C LEU A 63 -7.83 7.81 6.09
N SER A 64 -7.67 8.88 5.29
CA SER A 64 -8.15 10.22 5.65
C SER A 64 -9.67 10.37 5.68
N ARG A 65 -10.42 9.36 5.22
CA ARG A 65 -11.90 9.30 5.32
C ARG A 65 -12.40 8.56 6.56
N ILE A 66 -11.50 8.13 7.44
CA ILE A 66 -11.88 7.53 8.72
C ILE A 66 -12.05 8.68 9.74
N GLU A 67 -13.30 9.00 10.06
CA GLU A 67 -13.65 9.96 11.12
C GLU A 67 -13.09 9.47 12.48
N PRO A 68 -12.40 10.30 13.28
CA PRO A 68 -11.82 9.89 14.58
C PRO A 68 -12.85 9.49 15.65
N ASP A 69 -14.14 9.72 15.42
CA ASP A 69 -15.17 9.71 16.48
C ASP A 69 -15.48 8.33 17.06
N ARG A 70 -15.08 7.23 16.41
CA ARG A 70 -15.33 5.87 16.95
C ARG A 70 -14.29 5.37 17.96
N ILE A 71 -13.20 6.09 18.16
CA ILE A 71 -12.13 5.66 19.08
C ILE A 71 -12.44 6.03 20.54
N ILE A 72 -13.37 6.95 20.78
CA ILE A 72 -13.64 7.50 22.13
C ILE A 72 -14.78 6.77 22.86
N ASP A 73 -15.64 6.01 22.16
CA ASP A 73 -16.87 5.42 22.73
C ASP A 73 -16.83 3.89 22.96
N ALA A 74 -15.65 3.26 23.09
CA ALA A 74 -15.51 1.82 23.39
C ALA A 74 -14.82 1.54 24.73
#